data_AF-A0A2N7BVP4-F1
#
_entry.id   AF-A0A2N7BVP4-F1
#
_cell.length_a   1.000
_cell.length_b   1.000
_cell.length_c   1.000
_cell.angle_alpha   90.00
_cell.angle_beta   90.00
_cell.angle_gamma   90.00
#
_symmetry.space_group_name_H-M   'P 1'
#
loop_
_entity.id
_entity.type
_entity.pdbx_description
1 polymer ?
#
loop_
_entity_poly.entity_id
_entity_poly.type
_entity_poly.pdbx_seq_one_letter_code
_entity_poly.pdbx_strand_id
1 'polypeptide(L)'
;MSVVLSIYEKLANKERVAGGKGKEFAKNMTKTDRNLFTDKVDNDMLTLNFWKKQIRNKKRHIHAVAPGIYCTSTTCGLRTLVNLIECVDCKNDYIVDAIFAEAKRKEAEIHMLYDIENNELTPQTASESYIKIQAAERIMNDLGIDYEPVVFPNEVRDLLIPFGVVS
;
A
#
# COMPACT_ATOMS: atom_id res chain seq x y z
N MET A 1 -10.65 -14.99 -12.03
CA MET A 1 -10.05 -15.38 -10.73
C MET A 1 -10.54 -14.40 -9.67
N SER A 2 -10.81 -14.82 -8.43
CA SER A 2 -11.20 -13.88 -7.36
C SER A 2 -9.97 -13.13 -6.86
N VAL A 3 -10.05 -11.80 -6.74
CA VAL A 3 -8.96 -10.96 -6.19
C VAL A 3 -8.47 -11.46 -4.83
N VAL A 4 -9.40 -11.88 -3.96
CA VAL A 4 -9.02 -12.39 -2.63
C VAL A 4 -8.24 -13.69 -2.74
N LEU A 5 -8.66 -14.57 -3.65
CA LEU A 5 -7.96 -15.84 -3.85
C LEU A 5 -6.53 -15.58 -4.33
N SER A 6 -6.33 -14.68 -5.30
CA SER A 6 -4.99 -14.36 -5.79
C SER A 6 -4.09 -13.74 -4.71
N ILE A 7 -4.63 -12.92 -3.81
CA ILE A 7 -3.87 -12.38 -2.67
C ILE A 7 -3.40 -13.52 -1.76
N TYR A 8 -4.28 -14.47 -1.44
CA TYR A 8 -3.96 -15.58 -0.56
C TYR A 8 -3.03 -16.61 -1.21
N GLU A 9 -3.11 -16.81 -2.52
CA GLU A 9 -2.15 -17.60 -3.29
C GLU A 9 -0.74 -16.97 -3.20
N LYS A 10 -0.62 -15.65 -3.39
CA LYS A 10 0.65 -14.92 -3.21
C LYS A 10 1.22 -15.14 -1.80
N LEU A 11 0.39 -14.95 -0.77
CA LEU A 11 0.80 -15.15 0.62
C LEU A 11 1.25 -16.59 0.90
N ALA A 12 0.53 -17.59 0.37
CA ALA A 12 0.89 -19.00 0.50
C ALA A 12 2.24 -19.32 -0.18
N ASN A 13 2.53 -18.66 -1.30
CA ASN A 13 3.79 -18.78 -2.03
C ASN A 13 4.94 -17.96 -1.43
N LYS A 14 4.73 -17.29 -0.29
CA LYS A 14 5.69 -16.36 0.35
C LYS A 14 6.07 -15.18 -0.56
N GLU A 15 5.20 -14.82 -1.51
CA GLU A 15 5.35 -13.60 -2.29
C GLU A 15 5.07 -12.37 -1.42
N ARG A 16 5.67 -11.24 -1.81
CA ARG A 16 5.49 -9.96 -1.11
C ARG A 16 4.11 -9.40 -1.37
N VAL A 17 3.45 -8.99 -0.28
CA VAL A 17 2.20 -8.23 -0.29
C VAL A 17 2.38 -7.08 0.68
N ALA A 18 2.33 -5.86 0.17
CA ALA A 18 2.42 -4.63 0.96
C ALA A 18 1.06 -4.28 1.59
N GLY A 19 1.01 -3.14 2.29
CA GLY A 19 -0.13 -2.77 3.12
C GLY A 19 -0.07 -3.38 4.53
N GLY A 20 -0.79 -2.78 5.47
CA GLY A 20 -0.74 -3.17 6.87
C GLY A 20 -1.25 -4.59 7.09
N LYS A 21 -2.29 -5.01 6.36
CA LYS A 21 -2.86 -6.35 6.50
C LYS A 21 -1.97 -7.43 5.89
N GLY A 22 -1.39 -7.15 4.72
CA GLY A 22 -0.43 -8.04 4.05
C GLY A 22 0.79 -8.30 4.93
N LYS A 23 1.38 -7.24 5.49
CA LYS A 23 2.51 -7.32 6.41
C LYS A 23 2.19 -8.08 7.70
N GLU A 24 1.03 -7.80 8.31
CA GLU A 24 0.61 -8.50 9.52
C GLU A 24 0.43 -10.00 9.27
N PHE A 25 -0.18 -10.36 8.13
CA PHE A 25 -0.34 -11.76 7.74
C PHE A 25 1.02 -12.45 7.56
N ALA A 26 1.92 -11.85 6.77
CA ALA A 26 3.27 -12.39 6.55
C ALA A 26 4.05 -12.56 7.86
N LYS A 27 3.97 -11.56 8.78
CA LYS A 27 4.60 -11.64 10.11
C LYS A 27 4.00 -12.74 11.00
N ASN A 28 2.71 -13.03 10.86
CA ASN A 28 2.10 -14.10 11.64
C ASN A 28 2.45 -15.48 11.06
N MET A 29 2.60 -15.60 9.73
CA MET A 29 3.08 -16.83 9.09
C MET A 29 4.51 -17.21 9.52
N THR A 30 5.40 -16.24 9.77
CA THR A 30 6.78 -16.54 10.22
C THR A 30 6.86 -17.00 11.67
N LYS A 31 5.82 -16.79 12.49
CA LYS A 31 5.75 -17.24 13.89
C LYS A 31 5.28 -18.69 14.03
N THR A 32 4.82 -19.30 12.96
CA THR A 32 4.31 -20.67 12.97
C THR A 32 5.24 -21.56 12.15
N ASP A 33 5.79 -22.62 12.74
CA ASP A 33 6.57 -23.66 12.02
C ASP A 33 5.70 -24.53 11.09
N ARG A 34 4.47 -24.10 10.84
CA ARG A 34 3.40 -24.79 10.11
C ARG A 34 3.02 -23.95 8.91
N ASN A 35 2.76 -24.60 7.78
CA ASN A 35 2.19 -23.90 6.64
C ASN A 35 0.66 -23.96 6.78
N LEU A 36 0.07 -22.82 7.19
CA LEU A 36 -1.37 -22.65 7.46
C LEU A 36 -2.26 -23.18 6.33
N PHE A 37 -1.77 -23.14 5.09
CA PHE A 37 -2.49 -23.59 3.91
C PHE A 37 -2.32 -25.08 3.64
N THR A 38 -1.11 -25.64 3.74
CA THR A 38 -0.89 -27.07 3.43
C THR A 38 -1.30 -27.99 4.58
N ASP A 39 -1.30 -27.52 5.82
CA ASP A 39 -1.61 -28.31 7.01
C ASP A 39 -3.13 -28.46 7.26
N LYS A 40 -3.95 -28.12 6.25
CA LYS A 40 -5.42 -28.28 6.21
C LYS A 40 -6.21 -27.50 7.26
N VAL A 41 -5.57 -26.62 8.04
CA VAL A 41 -6.27 -25.74 9.00
C VAL A 41 -7.02 -24.62 8.26
N ASP A 42 -6.39 -24.05 7.23
CA ASP A 42 -6.93 -22.92 6.46
C ASP A 42 -6.95 -23.15 4.93
N ASN A 43 -6.79 -24.40 4.48
CA ASN A 43 -6.65 -24.75 3.05
C ASN A 43 -7.89 -24.35 2.22
N ASP A 44 -9.05 -24.23 2.86
CA ASP A 44 -10.25 -23.68 2.25
C ASP A 44 -10.03 -22.24 1.72
N MET A 45 -9.14 -21.45 2.33
CA MET A 45 -8.79 -20.09 1.88
C MET A 45 -8.06 -20.06 0.53
N LEU A 46 -7.54 -21.18 0.03
CA LEU A 46 -7.02 -21.31 -1.34
C LEU A 46 -8.07 -21.82 -2.34
N THR A 47 -9.35 -21.80 -1.95
CA THR A 47 -10.45 -22.20 -2.83
C THR A 47 -11.35 -21.03 -3.19
N LEU A 48 -11.73 -20.95 -4.46
CA LEU A 48 -12.66 -19.95 -4.94
C LEU A 48 -14.03 -20.04 -4.24
N ASN A 49 -14.49 -21.26 -3.95
CA ASN A 49 -15.80 -21.51 -3.35
C ASN A 49 -15.90 -20.98 -1.91
N PHE A 50 -14.83 -21.12 -1.13
CA PHE A 50 -14.75 -20.52 0.21
C PHE A 50 -14.97 -19.00 0.13
N TRP A 51 -14.19 -18.29 -0.69
CA TRP A 51 -14.30 -16.84 -0.79
C TRP A 51 -15.66 -16.38 -1.32
N LYS A 52 -16.22 -17.09 -2.32
CA LYS A 52 -17.59 -16.84 -2.79
C LYS A 52 -18.60 -16.93 -1.64
N LYS A 53 -18.49 -17.95 -0.78
CA LYS A 53 -19.37 -18.14 0.39
C LYS A 53 -19.17 -17.03 1.43
N GLN A 54 -17.93 -16.66 1.75
CA GLN A 54 -17.64 -15.60 2.73
C GLN A 54 -18.19 -14.24 2.31
N ILE A 55 -18.00 -13.87 1.03
CA ILE A 55 -18.47 -12.58 0.49
C ILE A 55 -19.99 -12.56 0.38
N ARG A 56 -20.62 -13.61 -0.17
CA ARG A 56 -22.09 -13.69 -0.28
C ARG A 56 -22.78 -13.61 1.09
N ASN A 57 -22.19 -14.22 2.10
CA ASN A 57 -22.71 -14.19 3.47
C ASN A 57 -22.32 -12.93 4.26
N LYS A 58 -21.70 -11.94 3.62
CA LYS A 58 -21.22 -10.68 4.24
C LYS A 58 -20.28 -10.89 5.43
N LYS A 59 -19.61 -12.06 5.51
CA LYS A 59 -18.64 -12.38 6.57
C LYS A 59 -17.28 -11.73 6.33
N ARG A 60 -16.97 -11.42 5.07
CA ARG A 60 -15.75 -10.74 4.65
C ARG A 60 -16.11 -9.66 3.63
N HIS A 61 -15.36 -8.57 3.67
CA HIS A 61 -15.49 -7.44 2.75
C HIS A 61 -14.17 -7.22 2.03
N ILE A 62 -14.26 -6.84 0.76
CA ILE A 62 -13.13 -6.39 -0.05
C ILE A 62 -13.64 -5.44 -1.14
N HIS A 63 -12.93 -4.35 -1.40
CA HIS A 63 -13.10 -3.54 -2.60
C HIS A 63 -11.75 -3.07 -3.12
N ALA A 64 -11.70 -2.72 -4.41
CA ALA A 64 -10.56 -2.04 -5.00
C ALA A 64 -10.59 -0.56 -4.61
N VAL A 65 -9.49 -0.08 -4.05
CA VAL A 65 -9.28 1.34 -3.73
C VAL A 65 -8.60 2.04 -4.91
N ALA A 66 -7.56 1.41 -5.43
CA ALA A 66 -6.82 1.82 -6.62
C ALA A 66 -6.31 0.56 -7.36
N PRO A 67 -5.77 0.67 -8.59
CA PRO A 67 -5.10 -0.45 -9.24
C PRO A 67 -4.06 -1.09 -8.30
N GLY A 68 -4.19 -2.39 -8.03
CA GLY A 68 -3.29 -3.13 -7.14
C GLY A 68 -3.48 -2.89 -5.63
N ILE A 69 -4.44 -2.05 -5.21
CA ILE A 69 -4.71 -1.73 -3.80
C ILE A 69 -6.13 -2.15 -3.44
N TYR A 70 -6.26 -3.00 -2.43
CA TYR A 70 -7.53 -3.56 -1.98
C TYR A 70 -7.74 -3.33 -0.50
N CYS A 71 -8.93 -2.89 -0.10
CA CYS A 71 -9.27 -2.65 1.29
C CYS A 71 -10.35 -3.62 1.76
N THR A 72 -10.18 -4.14 2.98
CA THR A 72 -11.13 -5.06 3.63
C THR A 72 -12.03 -4.40 4.68
N SER A 73 -11.87 -3.09 4.90
CA SER A 73 -12.72 -2.34 5.84
C SER A 73 -14.08 -2.03 5.22
N THR A 74 -15.16 -2.35 5.94
CA THR A 74 -16.53 -1.97 5.57
C THR A 74 -16.81 -0.48 5.75
N THR A 75 -15.96 0.24 6.48
CA THR A 75 -16.06 1.69 6.69
C THR A 75 -15.19 2.51 5.74
N CYS A 76 -14.34 1.85 4.94
CA CYS A 76 -13.59 2.52 3.90
C CYS A 76 -14.53 2.73 2.69
N GLY A 77 -14.81 4.00 2.39
CA GLY A 77 -15.60 4.38 1.22
C GLY A 77 -14.75 4.37 -0.04
N LEU A 78 -15.39 4.11 -1.19
CA LEU A 78 -14.82 4.42 -2.50
C LEU A 78 -14.61 5.94 -2.56
N ARG A 79 -13.34 6.38 -2.60
CA ARG A 79 -12.99 7.80 -2.75
C ARG A 79 -12.51 8.03 -4.18
N THR A 80 -12.92 9.15 -4.78
CA THR A 80 -12.43 9.60 -6.10
C THR A 80 -10.94 9.96 -6.07
N LEU A 81 -10.42 10.35 -4.90
CA LEU A 81 -9.01 10.67 -4.69
C LEU A 81 -8.46 9.76 -3.59
N VAL A 82 -7.67 8.77 -3.98
CA VAL A 82 -6.96 7.89 -3.05
C VAL A 82 -5.70 8.58 -2.58
N ASN A 83 -5.60 8.79 -1.27
CA ASN A 83 -4.37 9.22 -0.65
C ASN A 83 -3.54 7.98 -0.25
N LEU A 84 -2.38 7.78 -0.89
CA LEU A 84 -1.48 6.65 -0.60
C LEU A 84 -1.05 6.61 0.87
N ILE A 85 -0.98 7.77 1.52
CA ILE A 85 -0.62 7.93 2.93
C ILE A 85 -1.62 7.19 3.83
N GLU A 86 -2.91 7.26 3.49
CA GLU A 86 -3.95 6.58 4.25
C GLU A 86 -3.94 5.07 4.03
N CYS A 87 -3.35 4.60 2.92
CA CYS A 87 -3.35 3.21 2.54
C CYS A 87 -2.12 2.46 3.05
N VAL A 88 -0.91 3.01 2.85
CA VAL A 88 0.36 2.29 3.11
C VAL A 88 0.50 1.66 4.51
N ASP A 89 -0.14 2.26 5.52
CA ASP A 89 -0.17 1.77 6.91
C ASP A 89 -1.57 1.32 7.40
N CYS A 90 -2.56 1.25 6.52
CA CYS A 90 -3.90 0.83 6.89
C CYS A 90 -3.89 -0.63 7.35
N LYS A 91 -4.46 -0.94 8.51
CA LYS A 91 -4.54 -2.34 8.99
C LYS A 91 -5.44 -3.24 8.12
N ASN A 92 -6.17 -2.65 7.17
CA ASN A 92 -7.19 -3.33 6.38
C ASN A 92 -6.80 -3.53 4.92
N ASP A 93 -5.66 -3.04 4.47
CA ASP A 93 -5.31 -3.02 3.06
C ASP A 93 -4.34 -4.16 2.66
N TYR A 94 -4.48 -4.56 1.40
CA TYR A 94 -3.55 -5.39 0.68
C TYR A 94 -3.09 -4.62 -0.55
N ILE A 95 -1.78 -4.44 -0.68
CA ILE A 95 -1.18 -3.84 -1.87
C ILE A 95 -0.36 -4.94 -2.55
N VAL A 96 -0.71 -5.25 -3.80
CA VAL A 96 -0.13 -6.39 -4.55
C VAL A 96 0.64 -5.97 -5.80
N ASP A 97 0.65 -4.68 -6.11
CA ASP A 97 1.31 -4.09 -7.27
C ASP A 97 1.76 -2.67 -6.93
N ALA A 98 2.84 -2.22 -7.57
CA ALA A 98 3.45 -0.91 -7.43
C ALA A 98 3.03 0.08 -8.53
N ILE A 99 2.38 -0.34 -9.63
CA ILE A 99 2.07 0.56 -10.78
C ILE A 99 1.40 1.87 -10.32
N PHE A 100 0.39 1.78 -9.47
CA PHE A 100 -0.30 2.97 -8.97
C PHE A 100 0.59 3.82 -8.05
N ALA A 101 1.40 3.19 -7.21
CA ALA A 101 2.35 3.88 -6.33
C ALA A 101 3.40 4.62 -7.15
N GLU A 102 4.00 3.98 -8.15
CA GLU A 102 5.00 4.59 -9.04
C GLU A 102 4.43 5.75 -9.83
N ALA A 103 3.22 5.59 -10.40
CA ALA A 103 2.54 6.68 -11.11
C ALA A 103 2.34 7.90 -10.20
N LYS A 104 1.93 7.67 -8.95
CA LYS A 104 1.74 8.75 -7.97
C LYS A 104 3.04 9.36 -7.47
N ARG A 105 4.11 8.57 -7.38
CA ARG A 105 5.45 9.08 -7.07
C ARG A 105 5.94 10.02 -8.16
N LYS A 106 5.84 9.61 -9.43
CA LYS A 106 6.24 10.45 -10.57
C LYS A 106 5.36 11.68 -10.74
N GLU A 107 4.06 11.56 -10.54
CA GLU A 107 3.14 12.71 -10.52
C GLU A 107 3.56 13.74 -9.46
N ALA A 108 3.89 13.29 -8.24
CA ALA A 108 4.34 14.15 -7.16
C ALA A 108 5.69 14.82 -7.46
N GLU A 109 6.64 14.06 -7.99
CA GLU A 109 7.96 14.57 -8.38
C GLU A 109 7.84 15.66 -9.44
N ILE A 110 7.03 15.44 -10.48
CA ILE A 110 6.80 16.42 -11.55
C ILE A 110 6.10 17.67 -10.99
N HIS A 111 5.05 17.52 -10.18
CA HIS A 111 4.37 18.66 -9.57
C HIS A 111 5.31 19.49 -8.69
N MET A 112 6.11 18.83 -7.86
CA MET A 112 7.08 19.49 -7.00
C MET A 112 8.09 20.31 -7.80
N LEU A 113 8.65 19.76 -8.88
CA LEU A 113 9.59 20.47 -9.75
C LEU A 113 8.91 21.64 -10.48
N TYR A 114 7.68 21.44 -10.94
CA TYR A 114 6.89 22.49 -11.57
C TYR A 114 6.61 23.65 -10.61
N ASP A 115 6.24 23.37 -9.36
CA ASP A 115 5.99 24.39 -8.33
C ASP A 115 7.26 25.20 -8.02
N ILE A 116 8.44 24.55 -8.02
CA ILE A 116 9.74 25.22 -7.88
C ILE A 116 9.99 26.16 -9.06
N GLU A 117 9.87 25.65 -10.29
CA GLU A 117 10.15 26.40 -11.51
C GLU A 117 9.27 27.65 -11.66
N ASN A 118 8.03 27.60 -11.15
CA ASN A 118 7.06 28.68 -11.27
C ASN A 118 6.96 29.57 -10.02
N ASN A 119 7.80 29.37 -9.00
CA ASN A 119 7.71 30.04 -7.69
C ASN A 119 6.33 29.87 -7.00
N GLU A 120 5.70 28.72 -7.21
CA GLU A 120 4.42 28.34 -6.60
C GLU A 120 4.60 27.38 -5.40
N LEU A 121 5.85 26.98 -5.12
CA LEU A 121 6.17 26.10 -3.99
C LEU A 121 5.81 26.76 -2.65
N THR A 122 4.95 26.07 -1.90
CA THR A 122 4.52 26.44 -0.54
C THR A 122 4.87 25.32 0.44
N PRO A 123 4.94 25.60 1.76
CA PRO A 123 5.13 24.53 2.76
C PRO A 123 4.11 23.39 2.66
N GLN A 124 2.86 23.73 2.30
CA GLN A 124 1.80 22.75 2.12
C GLN A 124 2.06 21.84 0.91
N THR A 125 2.27 22.41 -0.27
CA THR A 125 2.53 21.65 -1.52
C THR A 125 3.83 20.84 -1.44
N ALA A 126 4.87 21.39 -0.79
CA ALA A 126 6.10 20.69 -0.45
C ALA A 126 5.82 19.45 0.43
N SER A 127 5.04 19.62 1.50
CA SER A 127 4.65 18.53 2.39
C SER A 127 3.81 17.46 1.68
N GLU A 128 2.83 17.88 0.87
CA GLU A 128 1.97 16.96 0.13
C GLU A 128 2.79 16.10 -0.85
N SER A 129 3.70 16.71 -1.60
CA SER A 129 4.60 16.01 -2.53
C SER A 129 5.55 15.07 -1.78
N TYR A 130 6.19 15.56 -0.72
CA TYR A 130 7.09 14.76 0.11
C TYR A 130 6.42 13.51 0.67
N ILE A 131 5.25 13.66 1.32
CA ILE A 131 4.60 12.51 1.96
C ILE A 131 4.06 11.54 0.90
N LYS A 132 3.56 12.03 -0.25
CA LYS A 132 3.11 11.16 -1.36
C LYS A 132 4.25 10.33 -1.94
N ILE A 133 5.43 10.94 -2.16
CA ILE A 133 6.64 10.26 -2.61
C ILE A 133 7.07 9.21 -1.59
N GLN A 134 7.23 9.60 -0.32
CA GLN A 134 7.66 8.68 0.75
C GLN A 134 6.71 7.48 0.90
N ALA A 135 5.39 7.71 0.81
CA ALA A 135 4.40 6.63 0.88
C ALA A 135 4.51 5.66 -0.31
N ALA A 136 4.69 6.18 -1.53
CA ALA A 136 4.86 5.37 -2.72
C ALA A 136 6.16 4.55 -2.69
N GLU A 137 7.27 5.19 -2.33
CA GLU A 137 8.58 4.55 -2.19
C GLU A 137 8.58 3.44 -1.15
N ARG A 138 7.88 3.65 -0.02
CA ARG A 138 7.71 2.60 0.98
C ARG A 138 6.94 1.39 0.44
N ILE A 139 5.87 1.60 -0.34
CA ILE A 139 5.14 0.51 -0.99
C ILE A 139 6.05 -0.28 -1.93
N MET A 140 6.85 0.42 -2.75
CA MET A 140 7.79 -0.24 -3.66
C MET A 140 8.83 -1.07 -2.91
N ASN A 141 9.39 -0.52 -1.83
CA ASN A 141 10.31 -1.25 -0.93
C ASN A 141 9.65 -2.50 -0.32
N ASP A 142 8.42 -2.38 0.16
CA ASP A 142 7.69 -3.50 0.75
C ASP A 142 7.45 -4.62 -0.27
N LEU A 143 7.12 -4.24 -1.50
CA LEU A 143 6.93 -5.14 -2.64
C LEU A 143 8.25 -5.66 -3.24
N GLY A 144 9.40 -5.08 -2.87
CA GLY A 144 10.70 -5.44 -3.42
C GLY A 144 10.86 -5.05 -4.89
N ILE A 145 10.26 -3.92 -5.29
CA ILE A 145 10.36 -3.37 -6.64
C ILE A 145 11.51 -2.37 -6.66
N ASP A 146 12.40 -2.51 -7.63
CA ASP A 146 13.48 -1.55 -7.85
C ASP A 146 12.92 -0.24 -8.43
N TYR A 147 13.41 0.89 -7.92
CA TYR A 147 13.06 2.22 -8.39
C TYR A 147 14.22 3.18 -8.14
N GLU A 148 14.21 4.32 -8.83
CA GLU A 148 15.12 5.43 -8.56
C GLU A 148 14.48 6.39 -7.54
N PRO A 149 15.02 6.49 -6.31
CA PRO A 149 14.45 7.36 -5.28
C PRO A 149 14.49 8.84 -5.66
N VAL A 150 13.45 9.58 -5.29
CA VAL A 150 13.42 11.03 -5.56
C VAL A 150 14.42 11.75 -4.66
N VAL A 151 15.29 12.54 -5.26
CA VAL A 151 16.20 13.44 -4.53
C VAL A 151 15.50 14.77 -4.32
N PHE A 152 15.06 15.03 -3.09
CA PHE A 152 14.40 16.29 -2.75
C PHE A 152 15.37 17.48 -2.87
N PRO A 153 15.01 18.55 -3.63
CA PRO A 153 15.77 19.80 -3.67
C PRO A 153 15.82 20.51 -2.30
N ASN A 154 16.79 21.40 -2.10
CA ASN A 154 16.94 22.12 -0.82
C ASN A 154 15.74 23.02 -0.56
N GLU A 155 15.19 23.64 -1.60
CA GLU A 155 13.98 24.46 -1.59
C GLU A 155 12.81 23.73 -0.94
N VAL A 156 12.70 22.42 -1.15
CA VAL A 156 11.68 21.58 -0.52
C VAL A 156 12.08 21.26 0.92
N ARG A 157 13.32 20.81 1.14
CA ARG A 157 13.81 20.41 2.48
C ARG A 157 13.71 21.54 3.50
N ASP A 158 14.00 22.77 3.08
CA ASP A 158 13.99 23.96 3.94
C ASP A 158 12.57 24.36 4.36
N LEU A 159 11.55 23.94 3.62
CA LEU A 159 10.14 24.16 3.93
C LEU A 159 9.52 23.04 4.78
N LEU A 160 10.14 21.86 4.81
CA LEU A 160 9.67 20.74 5.62
C LEU A 160 10.07 20.97 7.08
N ILE A 161 9.11 20.80 8.00
CA ILE A 161 9.42 20.82 9.43
C ILE A 161 10.29 19.59 9.73
N PRO A 162 11.47 19.75 10.37
CA PRO A 162 12.27 18.61 10.79
C PRO A 162 11.46 17.74 11.75
N PHE A 163 11.09 16.53 11.32
CA PHE A 163 10.50 15.55 12.21
C PHE A 163 11.63 14.81 12.95
N GLY A 164 11.97 15.27 14.16
CA GLY A 164 12.94 14.60 15.01
C GLY A 164 14.02 15.47 15.69
N VAL A 165 13.78 16.74 16.00
CA VAL A 165 14.59 17.43 17.03
C VAL A 165 13.89 17.21 18.37
N VAL A 166 14.13 16.05 18.97
CA VAL A 166 13.99 15.87 20.41
C VAL A 166 15.41 15.86 20.94
N SER A 167 15.76 16.91 21.70
CA SER A 167 16.91 16.89 22.61
C SER A 167 16.78 15.77 23.63
#